data_AF-A0A8S2VYZ5-F1
#
_entry.id   AF-A0A8S2VYZ5-F1
#
_cell.length_a   1.000
_cell.length_b   1.000
_cell.length_c   1.000
_cell.angle_alpha   90.00
_cell.angle_beta   90.00
_cell.angle_gamma   90.00
#
_symmetry.space_group_name_H-M   'P 1'
#
loop_
_entity.id
_entity.type
_entity.pdbx_description
1 polymer ?
#
loop_
_entity_poly.entity_id
_entity_poly.type
_entity_poly.pdbx_seq_one_letter_code
_entity_poly.pdbx_strand_id
1 'polypeptide(L)'
;ALFKALNLKDADFKFGLTKVFFRPGKFAEFDQIMKSDPANLAVLISKVKKWLLWSRWKKAQWCALSVIKLKNKIIYRRQCLILIQNRVRMWRVYKQYAP
;
A
#
# COMPACT_ATOMS: atom_id res chain seq x y z
N ALA A 1 4.28 12.40 6.82
CA ALA A 1 3.12 12.24 7.74
C ALA A 1 2.81 13.57 8.45
N LEU A 2 3.80 14.19 9.08
CA LEU A 2 3.64 15.50 9.75
C LEU A 2 3.24 16.63 8.77
N PHE A 3 3.89 16.73 7.62
CA PHE A 3 3.50 17.71 6.58
C PHE A 3 2.08 17.52 6.04
N LYS A 4 1.59 16.28 5.95
CA LYS A 4 0.20 15.98 5.57
C LYS A 4 -0.80 16.36 6.67
N ALA A 5 -0.41 16.33 7.94
CA ALA A 5 -1.24 16.77 9.05
C ALA A 5 -1.30 18.30 9.19
N LEU A 6 -0.28 19.01 8.66
CA LEU A 6 -0.24 20.47 8.54
C LEU A 6 -0.92 20.99 7.26
N ASN A 7 -1.62 20.13 6.52
CA ASN A 7 -2.35 20.48 5.30
C ASN A 7 -1.48 21.05 4.14
N LEU A 8 -0.16 20.85 4.19
CA LEU A 8 0.72 21.19 3.08
C LEU A 8 0.44 20.25 1.90
N LYS A 9 0.24 20.81 0.70
CA LYS A 9 -0.03 20.02 -0.50
C LYS A 9 1.23 19.31 -0.95
N ASP A 10 1.10 18.11 -1.52
CA ASP A 10 2.23 17.33 -2.06
C ASP A 10 2.98 18.06 -3.21
N ALA A 11 2.41 19.14 -3.76
CA ALA A 11 3.06 20.01 -4.76
C ALA A 11 3.99 21.07 -4.14
N ASP A 12 3.83 21.38 -2.85
CA ASP A 12 4.51 22.48 -2.16
C ASP A 12 5.82 22.04 -1.49
N PHE A 13 6.01 20.73 -1.31
CA PHE A 13 7.23 20.15 -0.77
C PHE A 13 7.62 18.86 -1.49
N LYS A 14 8.92 18.58 -1.57
CA LYS A 14 9.46 17.30 -2.05
C LYS A 14 10.50 16.77 -1.08
N PHE A 15 10.44 15.47 -0.79
CA PHE A 15 11.49 14.78 -0.06
C PHE A 15 12.62 14.42 -1.02
N GLY A 16 13.82 14.94 -0.79
CA GLY A 16 15.05 14.40 -1.35
C GLY A 16 15.56 13.22 -0.52
N LEU A 17 16.74 12.70 -0.86
CA LEU A 17 17.36 11.58 -0.13
C LEU A 17 17.67 11.92 1.34
N THR A 18 18.13 13.14 1.61
CA THR A 18 18.54 13.59 2.96
C THR A 18 17.89 14.90 3.40
N LYS A 19 17.30 15.67 2.48
CA LYS A 19 16.77 17.02 2.73
C LYS A 19 15.34 17.15 2.23
N VAL A 20 14.55 18.01 2.88
CA VAL A 20 13.19 18.37 2.44
C VAL A 20 13.28 19.71 1.70
N PHE A 21 12.75 19.75 0.47
CA PHE A 21 12.71 20.95 -0.35
C PHE A 21 11.30 21.55 -0.32
N PHE A 22 11.21 22.86 -0.16
CA PHE A 22 9.95 23.61 -0.16
C PHE A 22 9.93 24.58 -1.34
N ARG A 23 8.73 24.86 -1.86
CA ARG A 23 8.53 26.00 -2.77
C ARG A 23 8.82 27.33 -2.06
N PRO A 24 9.26 28.37 -2.79
CA PRO A 24 9.51 29.68 -2.20
C PRO A 24 8.28 30.20 -1.43
N GLY A 25 8.52 30.82 -0.27
CA GLY A 25 7.46 31.29 0.65
C GLY A 25 6.90 30.22 1.59
N LYS A 26 6.87 28.93 1.19
CA LYS A 26 6.27 27.85 2.01
C LYS A 26 7.10 27.43 3.21
N PHE A 27 8.41 27.63 3.17
CA PHE A 27 9.27 27.39 4.33
C PHE A 27 9.02 28.40 5.46
N ALA A 28 8.78 29.67 5.12
CA ALA A 28 8.49 30.71 6.10
C ALA A 28 7.15 30.47 6.80
N GLU A 29 6.11 30.07 6.05
CA GLU A 29 4.83 29.64 6.62
C GLU A 29 5.01 28.46 7.58
N PHE A 30 5.81 27.46 7.19
CA PHE A 30 6.10 26.30 8.04
C PHE A 30 6.84 26.69 9.34
N ASP A 31 7.88 27.53 9.24
CA ASP A 31 8.66 27.97 10.39
C ASP A 31 7.84 28.83 11.36
N GLN A 32 6.95 29.68 10.85
CA GLN A 32 6.02 30.45 11.66
C GLN A 32 5.05 29.54 12.45
N ILE A 33 4.52 28.49 11.81
CA ILE A 33 3.64 27.50 12.47
C ILE A 33 4.42 26.68 13.52
N MET A 34 5.69 26.38 13.28
CA MET A 34 6.52 25.67 14.26
C MET A 34 6.86 26.54 15.47
N LYS A 35 7.03 27.85 15.29
CA LYS A 35 7.40 28.79 16.36
C LYS A 35 6.21 29.29 17.17
N SER A 36 4.99 29.31 16.62
CA SER A 36 3.88 30.00 17.25
C SER A 36 3.25 29.28 18.45
N ASP A 37 3.16 27.94 18.48
CA ASP A 37 2.45 27.24 19.57
C ASP A 37 2.95 25.81 19.87
N PRO A 38 3.77 25.60 20.93
CA PRO A 38 4.22 24.25 21.33
C PRO A 38 3.07 23.34 21.76
N ALA A 39 1.99 23.91 22.31
CA ALA A 39 0.79 23.16 22.70
C ALA A 39 0.03 22.59 21.48
N ASN A 40 -0.06 23.36 20.39
CA ASN A 40 -0.73 22.93 19.16
C ASN A 40 0.08 21.83 18.44
N LEU A 41 1.41 21.93 18.48
CA LEU A 41 2.31 20.88 17.96
C LEU A 41 2.12 19.55 18.69
N ALA A 42 1.96 19.55 20.01
CA ALA A 42 1.71 18.33 20.77
C ALA A 42 0.41 17.64 20.34
N VAL A 43 -0.65 18.41 20.06
CA VAL A 43 -1.93 17.90 19.56
C VAL A 43 -1.80 17.35 18.14
N LEU A 44 -1.03 18.00 17.27
CA LEU A 44 -0.76 17.51 15.92
C LEU A 44 0.06 16.21 15.94
N ILE A 45 1.07 16.13 16.80
CA ILE A 45 1.89 14.92 16.98
C ILE A 45 1.02 13.75 17.47
N SER A 46 0.10 13.98 18.42
CA SER A 46 -0.78 12.92 18.91
C SER A 46 -1.73 12.40 17.82
N LYS A 47 -2.31 13.29 17.01
CA LYS A 47 -3.12 12.93 15.82
C LYS A 47 -2.31 12.13 14.80
N VAL A 48 -1.08 12.56 14.49
CA VAL A 48 -0.19 11.84 13.56
C VAL A 48 0.19 10.47 14.10
N LYS A 49 0.50 10.34 15.39
CA LYS A 49 0.79 9.05 16.03
C LYS A 49 -0.38 8.08 15.90
N LYS A 50 -1.60 8.54 16.18
CA LYS A 50 -2.83 7.75 16.01
C LYS A 50 -3.02 7.32 14.55
N TRP A 51 -2.85 8.24 13.60
CA TRP A 51 -2.94 7.94 12.17
C TRP A 51 -1.88 6.94 11.70
N LEU A 52 -0.62 7.09 12.14
CA LEU A 52 0.47 6.18 11.80
C LEU A 52 0.19 4.77 12.32
N LEU A 53 -0.33 4.65 13.54
CA LEU A 53 -0.70 3.35 14.12
C LEU A 53 -1.78 2.67 13.27
N TRP A 54 -2.86 3.39 12.93
CA TRP A 54 -3.90 2.88 12.03
C TRP A 54 -3.39 2.52 10.65
N SER A 55 -2.50 3.34 10.07
CA SER A 55 -1.91 3.07 8.76
C SER A 55 -1.06 1.79 8.76
N ARG A 56 -0.26 1.57 9.81
CA ARG A 56 0.52 0.34 9.99
C ARG A 56 -0.37 -0.90 10.14
N TRP A 57 -1.42 -0.81 10.96
CA TRP A 57 -2.39 -1.90 11.10
C TRP A 57 -3.10 -2.23 9.80
N LYS A 58 -3.56 -1.21 9.06
CA LYS A 58 -4.14 -1.41 7.73
C LYS A 58 -3.14 -2.08 6.79
N LYS A 59 -1.89 -1.61 6.74
CA LYS A 59 -0.84 -2.22 5.89
C LYS A 59 -0.65 -3.70 6.21
N ALA A 60 -0.60 -4.07 7.50
CA ALA A 60 -0.47 -5.46 7.92
C ALA A 60 -1.70 -6.31 7.53
N GLN A 61 -2.91 -5.80 7.76
CA GLN A 61 -4.16 -6.46 7.37
C GLN A 61 -4.23 -6.69 5.85
N TRP A 62 -3.91 -5.68 5.04
CA TRP A 62 -3.89 -5.80 3.58
C TRP A 62 -2.79 -6.73 3.08
N CYS A 63 -1.63 -6.75 3.74
CA CYS A 63 -0.56 -7.69 3.42
C CYS A 63 -1.02 -9.13 3.64
N ALA A 64 -1.58 -9.44 4.82
CA ALA A 64 -2.11 -10.76 5.14
C ALA A 64 -3.20 -11.20 4.15
N LEU A 65 -4.15 -10.31 3.83
CA LEU A 65 -5.19 -10.59 2.85
C LEU A 65 -4.61 -10.87 1.45
N SER A 66 -3.59 -10.11 1.03
CA SER A 66 -2.94 -10.29 -0.27
C SER A 66 -2.26 -11.65 -0.39
N VAL A 67 -1.58 -12.10 0.66
CA VAL A 67 -0.95 -13.44 0.71
C VAL A 67 -2.00 -14.55 0.62
N ILE A 68 -3.11 -14.42 1.35
CA ILE A 68 -4.22 -15.39 1.29
C ILE A 68 -4.82 -15.45 -0.12
N LYS A 69 -5.08 -14.29 -0.74
CA LYS A 69 -5.59 -14.23 -2.12
C LYS A 69 -4.63 -14.88 -3.11
N LEU A 70 -3.33 -14.66 -2.97
CA LEU A 70 -2.31 -15.25 -3.84
C LEU A 70 -2.27 -16.78 -3.69
N LYS A 71 -2.27 -17.29 -2.45
CA LYS A 71 -2.37 -18.74 -2.17
C LYS A 71 -3.59 -19.35 -2.85
N ASN A 72 -4.76 -18.74 -2.66
CA ASN A 72 -6.02 -19.24 -3.24
C ASN A 72 -5.97 -19.22 -4.78
N LYS A 73 -5.33 -18.20 -5.38
CA LYS A 73 -5.16 -18.12 -6.84
C LYS A 73 -4.27 -19.24 -7.39
N ILE A 74 -3.20 -19.60 -6.69
CA ILE A 74 -2.31 -20.71 -7.09
C ILE A 74 -3.06 -22.04 -7.06
N ILE A 75 -3.80 -22.30 -5.97
CA ILE A 75 -4.60 -23.53 -5.82
C ILE A 75 -5.67 -23.62 -6.93
N TYR A 76 -6.38 -22.52 -7.17
CA TYR A 76 -7.38 -22.44 -8.24
C TYR A 76 -6.77 -22.73 -9.62
N ARG A 77 -5.63 -22.12 -9.95
CA ARG A 77 -4.93 -22.38 -11.22
C ARG A 77 -4.52 -23.84 -11.36
N ARG A 78 -4.03 -24.47 -10.28
CA ARG A 78 -3.70 -25.90 -10.27
C ARG A 78 -4.93 -26.76 -10.60
N GLN A 79 -6.08 -26.46 -10.01
CA GLN A 79 -7.32 -27.20 -10.29
C GLN A 79 -7.74 -27.08 -11.76
N CYS A 80 -7.70 -25.87 -12.33
CA CYS A 80 -7.99 -25.66 -13.75
C CYS A 80 -7.04 -26.45 -14.67
N LEU A 81 -5.75 -26.49 -14.35
CA LEU A 81 -4.77 -27.26 -15.11
C LEU A 81 -5.08 -28.77 -15.08
N ILE A 82 -5.45 -29.32 -13.92
CA ILE A 82 -5.82 -30.74 -13.79
C ILE A 82 -7.04 -31.05 -14.67
N LEU A 83 -8.06 -30.19 -14.68
CA LEU A 83 -9.25 -30.37 -15.52
C LEU A 83 -8.89 -30.41 -17.01
N ILE A 84 -8.06 -29.47 -17.47
CA ILE A 84 -7.60 -29.41 -18.86
C ILE A 84 -6.78 -30.66 -19.19
N GLN A 85 -5.80 -31.01 -18.35
CA GLN A 85 -4.96 -32.20 -18.54
C GLN A 85 -5.78 -33.47 -18.65
N ASN A 86 -6.77 -33.66 -17.77
CA ASN A 86 -7.64 -34.82 -17.79
C ASN A 86 -8.44 -34.92 -19.09
N ARG A 87 -8.97 -33.80 -19.61
CA ARG A 87 -9.73 -33.81 -20.86
C ARG A 87 -8.85 -34.04 -22.08
N VAL A 88 -7.69 -33.39 -22.13
CA VAL A 88 -6.72 -33.57 -23.24
C VAL A 88 -6.20 -35.02 -23.28
N ARG A 89 -5.87 -35.61 -22.12
CA ARG A 89 -5.42 -37.02 -22.05
C ARG A 89 -6.50 -37.98 -22.52
N MET A 90 -7.74 -37.82 -22.05
CA MET A 90 -8.87 -38.64 -22.47
C MET A 90 -9.10 -38.55 -23.98
N TRP A 91 -9.16 -37.34 -24.52
CA TRP A 91 -9.37 -37.13 -25.96
C TRP A 91 -8.25 -37.75 -26.82
N ARG A 92 -6.98 -37.65 -26.39
CA ARG A 92 -5.85 -38.28 -27.09
C ARG A 92 -5.99 -39.79 -27.17
N VAL A 93 -6.32 -40.45 -26.06
CA VAL A 93 -6.50 -41.91 -25.99
C VAL A 93 -7.68 -42.33 -26.85
N TYR A 94 -8.82 -41.63 -26.74
CA TYR A 94 -9.99 -41.91 -27.56
C TYR A 94 -9.67 -41.80 -29.06
N LYS A 95 -8.96 -40.74 -29.49
CA LYS A 95 -8.56 -40.59 -30.89
C LYS A 95 -7.64 -41.71 -31.41
N GLN A 96 -6.83 -42.31 -30.54
CA GLN A 96 -5.85 -43.32 -30.92
C GLN A 96 -6.41 -44.75 -30.91
N TYR A 97 -7.37 -45.05 -30.02
CA TYR A 97 -7.85 -46.40 -29.75
C TYR A 97 -9.37 -46.56 -29.88
N ALA A 98 -10.10 -45.53 -30.31
CA ALA A 98 -11.52 -45.68 -30.62
C ALA A 98 -11.69 -46.76 -31.72
N PRO A 99 -12.67 -47.67 -31.57
CA PRO A 99 -12.97 -48.70 -32.54
C PRO A 99 -13.48 -48.14 -33.87
#